data_AF-A0A645GM95-F1
#
_entry.id   AF-A0A645GM95-F1
#
_cell.length_a   1.000
_cell.length_b   1.000
_cell.length_c   1.000
_cell.angle_alpha   90.00
_cell.angle_beta   90.00
_cell.angle_gamma   90.00
#
_symmetry.space_group_name_H-M   'P 1'
#
loop_
_entity.id
_entity.type
_entity.pdbx_description
1 polymer ?
#
loop_
_entity_poly.entity_id
_entity_poly.type
_entity_poly.pdbx_seq_one_letter_code
_entity_poly.pdbx_strand_id
1 'polypeptide(L)'
;MLLTKEADIHYVTGIPGDDCTVLITENKRYLVTDFRYIEAVSVLKPDFEIVVTKQGFELIDFIRDLKLDNIGVQDENLTLCVYRELCTALPQEKIIPVTGLIETIRLIKDKEEI
;
A
#
# COMPACT_ATOMS: atom_id res chain seq x y z
N MET A 1 1.00 5.57 -4.65
CA MET A 1 2.11 5.06 -3.81
C MET A 1 1.67 3.77 -3.17
N LEU A 2 2.45 2.71 -3.35
CA LEU A 2 2.28 1.40 -2.73
C LEU A 2 3.14 1.32 -1.48
N LEU A 3 2.52 1.03 -0.34
CA LEU A 3 3.20 0.79 0.93
C LEU A 3 3.21 -0.70 1.21
N THR A 4 4.41 -1.26 1.33
CA THR A 4 4.65 -2.69 1.62
C THR A 4 5.39 -2.90 2.94
N LYS A 5 5.98 -1.85 3.51
CA LYS A 5 6.63 -1.90 4.82
C LYS A 5 5.57 -1.88 5.93
N GLU A 6 5.52 -2.92 6.75
CA GLU A 6 4.56 -3.05 7.86
C GLU A 6 4.55 -1.84 8.79
N ALA A 7 5.73 -1.32 9.14
CA ALA A 7 5.85 -0.14 9.99
C ALA A 7 5.11 1.07 9.41
N ASP A 8 5.17 1.26 8.10
CA ASP A 8 4.54 2.40 7.42
C ASP A 8 3.04 2.19 7.23
N ILE A 9 2.63 0.96 6.97
CA ILE A 9 1.21 0.57 6.97
C ILE A 9 0.62 0.84 8.36
N HIS A 10 1.30 0.41 9.42
CA HIS A 10 0.86 0.64 10.79
C HIS A 10 0.77 2.13 11.13
N TYR A 11 1.76 2.92 10.71
CA TYR A 11 1.74 4.35 10.94
C TYR A 11 0.60 5.07 10.21
N VAL A 12 0.24 4.60 9.02
CA VAL A 12 -0.82 5.21 8.20
C VAL A 12 -2.22 4.72 8.60
N THR A 13 -2.35 3.50 9.10
CA THR A 13 -3.65 2.86 9.37
C THR A 13 -3.96 2.64 10.85
N GLY A 14 -2.94 2.58 11.71
CA GLY A 14 -3.07 2.20 13.12
C GLY A 14 -3.27 0.68 13.35
N ILE A 15 -3.27 -0.15 12.31
CA ILE A 15 -3.47 -1.60 12.39
C ILE A 15 -2.11 -2.31 12.23
N PRO A 16 -1.89 -3.49 12.84
CA PRO A 16 -0.73 -4.32 12.51
C PRO A 16 -0.63 -4.53 11.00
N GLY A 17 0.56 -4.30 10.42
CA GLY A 17 0.75 -4.30 8.97
C GLY A 17 0.81 -5.70 8.33
N ASP A 18 0.78 -6.75 9.15
CA ASP A 18 0.86 -8.15 8.70
C ASP A 18 -0.23 -8.47 7.66
N ASP A 19 0.16 -9.13 6.57
CA ASP A 19 -0.74 -9.54 5.47
C ASP A 19 -1.59 -8.40 4.86
N CYS A 20 -1.15 -7.14 5.01
CA CYS A 20 -1.81 -5.97 4.44
C CYS A 20 -0.91 -5.25 3.45
N THR A 21 -1.51 -4.57 2.49
CA THR A 21 -0.83 -3.62 1.60
C THR A 21 -1.69 -2.39 1.45
N VAL A 22 -1.07 -1.20 1.49
CA VAL A 22 -1.79 0.06 1.35
C VAL A 22 -1.44 0.69 0.01
N LEU A 23 -2.45 1.10 -0.74
CA LEU A 23 -2.30 1.87 -1.97
C LEU A 23 -2.94 3.24 -1.79
N ILE A 24 -2.11 4.29 -1.82
CA ILE A 24 -2.55 5.67 -1.74
C ILE A 24 -2.50 6.30 -3.13
N THR A 25 -3.64 6.78 -3.60
CA THR A 25 -3.77 7.61 -4.79
C THR A 25 -4.06 9.05 -4.37
N GLU A 26 -4.12 9.98 -5.33
CA GLU A 26 -4.47 11.37 -5.04
C GLU A 26 -5.86 11.52 -4.40
N ASN A 27 -6.82 10.68 -4.80
CA ASN A 27 -8.22 10.83 -4.42
C ASN A 27 -8.70 9.78 -3.43
N LYS A 28 -8.01 8.64 -3.34
CA LYS A 28 -8.47 7.46 -2.60
C LYS A 28 -7.32 6.76 -1.90
N ARG A 29 -7.65 6.12 -0.77
CA ARG A 29 -6.76 5.22 -0.04
C ARG A 29 -7.39 3.85 -0.02
N TYR A 30 -6.62 2.84 -0.40
CA TYR A 30 -7.05 1.46 -0.39
C TYR A 30 -6.24 0.67 0.60
N LEU A 31 -6.91 -0.17 1.38
CA LEU A 31 -6.25 -1.23 2.14
C LEU A 31 -6.61 -2.56 1.49
N VAL A 32 -5.59 -3.26 1.02
CA VAL A 32 -5.69 -4.56 0.36
C VAL A 32 -5.28 -5.62 1.37
N THR A 33 -6.16 -6.57 1.65
CA THR A 33 -5.92 -7.66 2.61
C THR A 33 -6.78 -8.88 2.26
N ASP A 34 -6.50 -10.03 2.87
CA ASP A 34 -7.33 -11.21 2.73
C ASP A 34 -8.56 -11.20 3.67
N PHE A 35 -9.49 -12.13 3.44
CA PHE A 35 -10.77 -12.16 4.14
C PHE A 35 -10.67 -12.33 5.66
N ARG A 36 -9.56 -12.87 6.18
CA ARG A 36 -9.37 -13.13 7.62
C ARG A 36 -9.33 -11.84 8.45
N TYR A 37 -8.92 -10.73 7.84
CA TYR A 37 -8.70 -9.46 8.54
C TYR A 37 -9.80 -8.43 8.32
N ILE A 38 -10.86 -8.75 7.55
CA ILE A 38 -11.93 -7.79 7.18
C ILE A 38 -12.53 -7.09 8.41
N GLU A 39 -12.82 -7.83 9.48
CA GLU A 39 -13.43 -7.25 10.69
C GLU A 39 -12.48 -6.25 11.36
N ALA A 40 -11.19 -6.59 11.45
CA ALA A 40 -10.18 -5.73 12.04
C ALA A 40 -9.99 -4.44 11.23
N VAL A 41 -9.96 -4.53 9.90
CA VAL A 41 -9.69 -3.37 9.03
C VAL A 41 -10.94 -2.53 8.71
N SER A 42 -12.14 -3.04 9.04
CA SER A 42 -13.38 -2.30 8.80
C SER A 42 -13.48 -1.00 9.59
N VAL A 43 -12.73 -0.86 10.69
CA VAL A 43 -12.65 0.37 11.49
C VAL A 43 -12.03 1.53 10.72
N LEU A 44 -11.31 1.26 9.63
CA LEU A 44 -10.66 2.27 8.79
C LEU A 44 -11.63 2.95 7.81
N LYS A 45 -12.86 2.46 7.70
CA LYS A 45 -13.89 3.11 6.88
C LYS A 45 -14.38 4.38 7.57
N PRO A 46 -14.66 5.47 6.84
CA PRO A 46 -14.65 5.58 5.37
C PRO A 46 -13.31 6.02 4.77
N ASP A 47 -12.30 6.27 5.59
CA ASP A 47 -11.01 6.82 5.14
C ASP A 47 -10.24 5.89 4.20
N PHE A 48 -10.45 4.58 4.34
CA PHE A 48 -9.92 3.54 3.46
C PHE A 48 -11.04 2.73 2.79
N GLU A 49 -10.88 2.53 1.48
CA GLU A 49 -11.61 1.52 0.72
C GLU A 49 -10.93 0.16 0.93
N ILE A 50 -11.68 -0.78 1.53
CA ILE A 50 -11.17 -2.12 1.83
C ILE A 50 -11.34 -3.01 0.60
N VAL A 51 -10.22 -3.52 0.08
CA VAL A 51 -10.15 -4.44 -1.05
C VAL A 51 -9.77 -5.81 -0.52
N VAL A 52 -10.65 -6.79 -0.72
CA VAL A 52 -10.44 -8.16 -0.24
C VAL A 52 -9.83 -9.00 -1.35
N THR A 53 -8.63 -9.53 -1.13
CA THR A 53 -8.02 -10.51 -2.03
C THR A 53 -8.73 -11.85 -1.90
N LYS A 54 -8.81 -12.57 -3.02
CA LYS A 54 -9.43 -13.88 -3.10
C LYS A 54 -8.73 -14.68 -4.19
N GLN A 55 -8.90 -16.00 -4.19
CA GLN A 55 -8.31 -16.85 -5.21
C GLN A 55 -8.61 -16.34 -6.63
N GLY A 56 -7.56 -15.96 -7.36
CA GLY A 56 -7.66 -15.43 -8.72
C GLY A 56 -7.94 -13.91 -8.83
N PHE A 57 -7.94 -13.18 -7.71
CA PHE A 57 -7.94 -11.71 -7.69
C PHE A 57 -7.03 -11.22 -6.56
N GLU A 58 -5.82 -10.86 -6.95
CA GLU A 58 -4.77 -10.43 -6.04
C GLU A 58 -4.52 -8.92 -6.15
N LEU A 59 -3.60 -8.40 -5.33
CA LEU A 59 -3.15 -7.01 -5.37
C LEU A 59 -2.85 -6.52 -6.80
N ILE A 60 -2.21 -7.38 -7.60
CA ILE A 60 -1.75 -7.01 -8.94
C ILE A 60 -2.90 -6.79 -9.92
N ASP A 61 -3.98 -7.57 -9.79
CA ASP A 61 -5.18 -7.43 -10.62
C ASP A 61 -5.91 -6.13 -10.28
N PHE A 62 -6.00 -5.82 -8.98
CA PHE A 62 -6.53 -4.55 -8.52
C PHE A 62 -5.72 -3.35 -9.04
N ILE A 63 -4.39 -3.40 -8.99
CA ILE A 63 -3.53 -2.34 -9.56
C ILE A 63 -3.76 -2.18 -11.06
N ARG A 64 -3.93 -3.28 -11.79
CA ARG A 64 -4.20 -3.27 -13.24
C ARG A 64 -5.54 -2.58 -13.54
N ASP A 65 -6.57 -2.86 -12.75
CA ASP A 65 -7.92 -2.29 -12.93
C ASP A 65 -7.97 -0.78 -12.66
N LEU A 66 -7.11 -0.27 -11.77
CA LEU A 66 -7.01 1.16 -11.49
C LEU A 66 -6.42 1.98 -12.63
N LYS A 67 -5.74 1.34 -13.60
CA LYS A 67 -5.13 2.00 -14.77
C LYS A 67 -4.28 3.22 -14.39
N LEU A 68 -3.46 3.07 -13.34
CA LEU A 68 -2.62 4.15 -12.83
C LEU A 68 -1.60 4.59 -13.89
N ASP A 69 -1.36 5.91 -13.98
CA ASP A 69 -0.31 6.44 -14.84
C ASP A 69 1.07 6.08 -14.31
N ASN A 70 1.28 6.24 -13.00
CA ASN A 70 2.53 5.97 -12.30
C ASN A 70 2.24 5.37 -10.92
N ILE A 71 3.13 4.50 -10.43
CA ILE A 71 3.06 3.96 -9.08
C ILE A 71 4.39 4.16 -8.35
N GLY A 72 4.37 4.95 -7.27
CA GLY A 72 5.50 5.05 -6.35
C GLY A 72 5.62 3.79 -5.49
N VAL A 73 6.81 3.22 -5.35
CA VAL A 73 7.06 2.00 -4.54
C VAL A 73 8.22 2.22 -3.57
N GLN A 74 8.15 1.59 -2.38
CA GLN A 74 9.19 1.70 -1.36
C GLN A 74 10.39 0.81 -1.70
N ASP A 75 11.39 1.36 -2.39
CA ASP A 75 12.49 0.57 -2.98
C ASP A 75 13.32 -0.21 -1.95
N GLU A 76 13.51 0.34 -0.75
CA GLU A 76 14.24 -0.31 0.35
C GLU A 76 13.52 -1.53 0.95
N ASN A 77 12.20 -1.65 0.75
CA ASN A 77 11.38 -2.70 1.37
C ASN A 77 10.56 -3.50 0.35
N LEU A 78 10.72 -3.22 -0.95
CA LEU A 78 10.02 -3.92 -2.01
C LEU A 78 10.77 -5.22 -2.34
N THR A 79 10.12 -6.36 -2.19
CA THR A 79 10.73 -7.63 -2.59
C THR A 79 10.81 -7.73 -4.11
N LEU A 80 11.83 -8.46 -4.60
CA LEU A 80 11.97 -8.73 -6.03
C LEU A 80 10.75 -9.47 -6.61
N CYS A 81 10.06 -10.28 -5.80
CA CYS A 81 8.83 -10.95 -6.20
C CYS A 81 7.74 -9.93 -6.53
N VAL A 82 7.43 -9.04 -5.59
CA VAL A 82 6.41 -7.99 -5.79
C VAL A 82 6.78 -7.07 -6.95
N TYR A 83 8.06 -6.69 -7.08
CA TYR A 83 8.51 -5.89 -8.21
C TYR A 83 8.26 -6.59 -9.57
N ARG A 84 8.56 -7.90 -9.67
CA ARG A 84 8.31 -8.68 -10.89
C ARG A 84 6.81 -8.77 -11.19
N GLU A 85 5.99 -8.95 -10.17
CA GLU A 85 4.53 -8.95 -10.33
C GLU A 85 4.03 -7.60 -10.83
N LEU A 86 4.50 -6.48 -10.26
CA LEU A 86 4.18 -5.12 -10.72
C LEU A 86 4.53 -4.90 -12.20
N CYS A 87 5.67 -5.42 -12.67
CA CYS A 87 6.06 -5.37 -14.09
C CYS A 87 5.09 -6.12 -15.02
N THR A 88 4.23 -6.99 -14.50
CA THR A 88 3.17 -7.66 -15.30
C THR A 88 1.88 -6.84 -15.41
N ALA A 89 1.68 -5.85 -14.54
CA ALA A 89 0.52 -4.95 -14.60
C ALA A 89 0.85 -3.59 -15.20
N LEU A 90 2.08 -3.11 -15.05
CA LEU A 90 2.50 -1.78 -15.45
C LEU A 90 3.85 -1.83 -16.17
N PRO A 91 4.07 -0.97 -17.20
CA PRO A 91 5.38 -0.73 -17.77
C PRO A 91 6.40 -0.32 -16.69
N GLN A 92 7.64 -0.78 -16.81
CA GLN A 92 8.68 -0.55 -15.80
C GLN A 92 8.95 0.94 -15.56
N GLU A 93 8.89 1.76 -16.63
CA GLU A 93 9.06 3.20 -16.56
C GLU A 93 7.98 3.92 -15.74
N LYS A 94 6.86 3.26 -15.47
CA LYS A 94 5.76 3.76 -14.63
C LYS A 94 5.89 3.36 -13.17
N ILE A 95 6.84 2.48 -12.83
CA ILE A 95 7.14 2.07 -11.45
C ILE A 95 8.26 2.97 -10.93
N ILE A 96 7.91 3.92 -10.07
CA ILE A 96 8.82 4.95 -9.60
C ILE A 96 9.35 4.55 -8.22
N PRO A 97 10.65 4.29 -8.04
CA PRO A 97 11.21 4.02 -6.71
C PRO A 97 11.13 5.28 -5.85
N VAL A 98 10.76 5.11 -4.58
CA VAL A 98 10.65 6.18 -3.58
C VAL A 98 11.32 5.72 -2.29
N THR A 99 12.33 6.48 -1.86
CA THR A 99 13.14 6.20 -0.67
C THR A 99 12.78 7.17 0.46
N GLY A 100 12.64 6.69 1.70
CA GLY A 100 12.55 7.52 2.92
C GLY A 100 11.36 8.48 3.07
N LEU A 101 10.35 8.43 2.20
CA LEU A 101 9.24 9.41 2.22
C LEU A 101 8.39 9.34 3.51
N ILE A 102 7.98 8.14 3.91
CA ILE A 102 7.13 7.97 5.10
C ILE A 102 7.91 8.23 6.39
N GLU A 103 9.18 7.82 6.44
CA GLU A 103 10.07 8.07 7.58
C GLU A 103 10.27 9.57 7.82
N THR A 104 10.40 10.34 6.74
CA THR A 104 10.49 11.81 6.82
C THR A 104 9.21 12.41 7.41
N ILE A 105 8.03 11.91 7.00
CA ILE A 105 6.74 12.38 7.53
C ILE A 105 6.57 11.98 9.00
N ARG A 106 7.00 10.77 9.38
CA ARG A 106 6.95 10.27 10.76
C ARG A 106 7.81 11.12 11.71
N LEU A 107 9.04 11.44 11.30
CA LEU A 107 9.95 12.30 12.06
C LEU A 107 9.39 13.71 12.34
N ILE A 108 8.51 14.21 11.47
CA ILE A 108 7.87 15.53 11.66
C ILE A 108 6.72 15.40 12.66
N LYS A 109 5.80 14.43 12.47
CA LYS A 109 4.66 14.25 13.38
C LYS A 109 5.08 13.87 14.79
N ASP A 110 6.08 12.99 14.96
CA ASP A 110 6.60 12.63 16.28
C ASP A 110 7.09 13.86 17.07
N LYS A 111 7.51 14.94 16.41
CA LYS A 111 7.87 16.20 17.07
C LYS A 111 6.68 17.07 17.43
N GLU A 112 5.57 16.95 16.70
CA GLU A 112 4.31 17.66 16.95
C GLU A 112 3.41 16.93 17.96
N GLU A 113 3.60 15.61 18.14
CA GLU A 113 2.92 14.78 19.13
C GLU A 113 3.51 14.90 20.56
N ILE A 114 4.49 15.79 20.77
CA ILE A 114 5.13 16.08 22.07
C ILE A 114 4.62 17.41 22.65
#